data_AF-A0A920TAZ5-F1
#
_entry.id   AF-A0A920TAZ5-F1
#
_cell.length_a   1.000
_cell.length_b   1.000
_cell.length_c   1.000
_cell.angle_alpha   90.00
_cell.angle_beta   90.00
_cell.angle_gamma   90.00
#
_symmetry.space_group_name_H-M   'P 1'
#
loop_
_entity.id
_entity.type
_entity.pdbx_description
1 polymer ?
#
loop_
_entity_poly.entity_id
_entity_poly.type
_entity_poly.pdbx_seq_one_letter_code
_entity_poly.pdbx_strand_id
1 'polypeptide(L)'
;MDEPDYRVATGVSESMIDDLPVAVWSTRTMSASWRTRIASPVTGSLESTGVGQLSGELRHELPGILDDWLIAHGNRVFLARSSGGKRRSWETGTSMKLGTSDIRIESLKGYLNRTTTRKVVRKHGFGSDVLSVPGRYDPRSRNPADWIEILTFHQAAGGTGYTGLENRDLAELDLSNLLTLNRAVLLGRLVAASTDGTVAGTELVVNGEPVSATGIRRVTYVRVVLKVNSRQLRPRQMFLDLDQEASQ
;
A
#
# COMPACT_ATOMS: atom_id res chain seq x y z
N MET A 1 24.50 27.22 27.40
CA MET A 1 24.02 26.80 26.07
C MET A 1 22.89 25.86 26.40
N ASP A 2 21.65 26.29 26.21
CA ASP A 2 20.49 25.48 26.60
C ASP A 2 20.49 24.18 25.80
N GLU A 3 20.34 23.06 26.51
CA GLU A 3 20.26 21.74 25.90
C GLU A 3 18.92 21.65 25.13
N PRO A 4 18.92 21.15 23.88
CA PRO A 4 17.69 21.13 23.09
C PRO A 4 16.66 20.17 23.70
N ASP A 5 15.48 20.70 24.05
CA ASP A 5 14.32 19.93 24.51
C ASP A 5 13.55 19.39 23.29
N TYR A 6 13.53 18.07 23.14
CA TYR A 6 12.82 17.37 22.06
C TYR A 6 11.52 16.77 22.57
N ARG A 7 10.40 17.28 22.08
CA ARG A 7 9.06 16.77 22.42
C ARG A 7 8.44 16.04 21.24
N VAL A 8 7.93 14.83 21.49
CA VAL A 8 7.10 14.09 20.53
C VAL A 8 5.76 13.80 21.17
N ALA A 9 4.70 14.39 20.60
CA ALA A 9 3.33 14.17 21.01
C ALA A 9 2.59 13.30 19.98
N THR A 10 1.88 12.27 20.44
CA THR A 10 1.05 11.42 19.59
C THR A 10 -0.36 11.26 20.14
N GLY A 11 -1.37 11.57 19.33
CA GLY A 11 -2.78 11.26 19.62
C GLY A 11 -3.54 12.29 20.45
N VAL A 12 -4.74 11.90 20.91
CA VAL A 12 -5.67 12.69 21.75
C VAL A 12 -5.33 12.69 23.24
N SER A 13 -4.46 11.76 23.67
CA SER A 13 -3.84 11.74 25.01
C SER A 13 -2.35 11.96 24.82
N GLU A 14 -1.84 13.11 25.24
CA GLU A 14 -0.42 13.45 25.12
C GLU A 14 0.43 12.39 25.84
N SER A 15 1.13 11.57 25.07
CA SER A 15 2.25 10.77 25.57
C SER A 15 3.51 11.48 25.14
N MET A 16 4.35 11.86 26.11
CA MET A 16 5.54 12.68 25.91
C MET A 16 6.77 11.95 26.47
N ILE A 17 7.91 12.12 25.81
CA ILE A 17 9.22 11.80 26.37
C ILE A 17 9.87 13.14 26.69
N ASP A 18 10.19 13.35 27.97
CA ASP A 18 10.89 14.54 28.45
C ASP A 18 12.40 14.25 28.49
N ASP A 19 13.21 15.26 28.18
CA ASP A 19 14.68 15.21 28.19
C ASP A 19 15.27 13.99 27.44
N LEU A 20 14.87 13.80 26.16
CA LEU A 20 15.45 12.76 25.32
C LEU A 20 16.83 13.21 24.77
N PRO A 21 17.96 12.68 25.23
CA PRO A 21 19.27 13.06 24.71
C PRO A 21 19.44 12.53 23.28
N VAL A 22 19.37 13.43 22.30
CA VAL A 22 19.70 13.15 20.90
C VAL A 22 21.11 13.67 20.62
N ALA A 23 22.09 12.75 20.55
CA ALA A 23 23.46 13.13 20.22
C ALA A 23 23.53 13.81 18.84
N VAL A 24 24.37 14.85 18.72
CA VAL A 24 24.67 15.51 17.44
C VAL A 24 25.18 14.46 16.44
N TRP A 25 24.56 14.43 15.25
CA TRP A 25 24.82 13.44 14.18
C TRP A 25 24.42 11.99 14.50
N SER A 26 23.59 11.76 15.53
CA SER A 26 22.99 10.45 15.80
C SER A 26 22.10 9.99 14.65
N THR A 27 22.17 8.68 14.35
CA THR A 27 21.24 7.99 13.44
C THR A 27 20.17 7.20 14.22
N ARG A 28 20.00 7.44 15.53
CA ARG A 28 18.99 6.73 16.34
C ARG A 28 17.59 6.99 15.80
N THR A 29 16.85 5.91 15.58
CA THR A 29 15.44 5.97 15.20
C THR A 29 14.59 5.94 16.47
N MET A 30 13.58 6.82 16.51
CA MET A 30 12.55 6.79 17.54
C MET A 30 11.20 6.52 16.88
N SER A 31 10.41 5.67 17.51
CA SER A 31 9.07 5.31 17.04
C SER A 31 8.09 5.36 18.20
N ALA A 32 6.93 5.96 17.96
CA ALA A 32 5.78 5.90 18.85
C ALA A 32 4.61 5.26 18.11
N SER A 33 3.82 4.46 18.82
CA SER A 33 2.61 3.83 18.26
C SER A 33 1.47 3.94 19.26
N TRP A 34 0.26 4.12 18.76
CA TRP A 34 -0.96 4.12 19.54
C TRP A 34 -2.02 3.32 18.80
N ARG A 35 -3.01 2.82 19.52
CA ARG A 35 -4.12 2.06 18.95
C ARG A 35 -5.44 2.62 19.49
N THR A 36 -6.40 2.81 18.61
CA THR A 36 -7.77 3.16 18.98
C THR A 36 -8.76 2.37 18.14
N ARG A 37 -10.03 2.45 18.51
CA ARG A 37 -11.15 1.98 17.70
C ARG A 37 -11.81 3.17 17.01
N ILE A 38 -11.88 3.11 15.68
CA ILE A 38 -12.65 4.05 14.86
C ILE A 38 -13.81 3.33 14.19
N ALA A 39 -14.90 4.05 13.91
CA ALA A 39 -15.94 3.56 13.02
C ALA A 39 -15.32 3.30 11.63
N SER A 40 -15.78 2.25 10.94
CA SER A 40 -15.19 1.73 9.70
C SER A 40 -14.88 2.85 8.70
N PRO A 41 -13.60 3.28 8.57
CA PRO A 41 -13.24 4.46 7.77
C PRO A 41 -13.36 4.19 6.27
N VAL A 42 -13.41 2.91 5.91
CA VAL A 42 -13.70 2.41 4.57
C VAL A 42 -14.77 1.35 4.71
N THR A 43 -15.84 1.50 3.94
CA THR A 43 -16.98 0.60 3.90
C THR A 43 -17.17 0.06 2.48
N GLY A 44 -17.90 -1.05 2.36
CA GLY A 44 -18.18 -1.67 1.08
C GLY A 44 -18.06 -3.19 1.11
N SER A 45 -18.20 -3.79 -0.06
CA SER A 45 -18.09 -5.24 -0.25
C SER A 45 -17.09 -5.54 -1.36
N LEU A 46 -16.19 -6.47 -1.09
CA LEU A 46 -15.26 -7.00 -2.06
C LEU A 46 -15.51 -8.48 -2.24
N GLU A 47 -15.57 -8.91 -3.49
CA GLU A 47 -15.62 -10.30 -3.88
C GLU A 47 -14.39 -10.65 -4.71
N SER A 48 -13.90 -11.87 -4.51
CA SER A 48 -12.89 -12.44 -5.41
C SER A 48 -13.43 -13.65 -6.13
N THR A 49 -13.22 -13.65 -7.45
CA THR A 49 -13.25 -14.86 -8.26
C THR A 49 -11.89 -15.54 -8.13
N GLY A 50 -11.84 -16.88 -8.13
CA GLY A 50 -10.66 -17.67 -7.75
C GLY A 50 -9.34 -17.41 -8.50
N VAL A 51 -9.30 -16.49 -9.47
CA VAL A 51 -8.10 -16.07 -10.22
C VAL A 51 -7.46 -14.78 -9.68
N GLY A 52 -7.84 -14.38 -8.45
CA GLY A 52 -7.30 -13.20 -7.77
C GLY A 52 -7.84 -11.86 -8.30
N GLN A 53 -8.87 -11.89 -9.14
CA GLN A 53 -9.61 -10.68 -9.52
C GLN A 53 -10.47 -10.22 -8.34
N LEU A 54 -10.61 -8.89 -8.22
CA LEU A 54 -11.53 -8.27 -7.28
C LEU A 54 -12.63 -7.53 -8.02
N SER A 55 -13.85 -7.67 -7.53
CA SER A 55 -15.02 -6.89 -7.92
C SER A 55 -15.74 -6.41 -6.68
N GLY A 56 -16.46 -5.29 -6.81
CA GLY A 56 -17.24 -4.73 -5.70
C GLY A 56 -17.14 -3.22 -5.66
N GLU A 57 -17.64 -2.66 -4.57
CA GLU A 57 -17.74 -1.22 -4.38
C GLU A 57 -17.23 -0.86 -2.99
N LEU A 58 -16.41 0.17 -2.93
CA LEU A 58 -15.87 0.73 -1.71
C LEU A 58 -16.21 2.21 -1.61
N ARG A 59 -16.32 2.71 -0.38
CA ARG A 59 -16.48 4.13 -0.03
C ARG A 59 -15.62 4.42 1.19
N HIS A 60 -14.96 5.59 1.26
CA HIS A 60 -14.24 5.99 2.47
C HIS A 60 -14.77 7.29 3.05
N GLU A 61 -14.67 7.41 4.38
CA GLU A 61 -15.05 8.59 5.17
C GLU A 61 -13.81 9.29 5.76
N LEU A 62 -12.62 8.97 5.25
CA LEU A 62 -11.39 9.63 5.68
C LEU A 62 -11.48 11.16 5.43
N PRO A 63 -10.85 11.99 6.28
CA PRO A 63 -10.96 13.45 6.25
C PRO A 63 -10.07 14.07 5.14
N GLY A 64 -10.28 13.65 3.90
CA GLY A 64 -9.50 14.11 2.77
C GLY A 64 -9.65 13.25 1.53
N ILE A 65 -8.79 13.53 0.55
CA ILE A 65 -8.72 12.82 -0.72
C ILE A 65 -7.63 11.76 -0.61
N LEU A 66 -7.90 10.55 -1.12
CA LEU A 66 -6.87 9.54 -1.30
C LEU A 66 -6.22 9.67 -2.68
N ASP A 67 -4.96 10.09 -2.67
CA ASP A 67 -4.10 10.14 -3.85
C ASP A 67 -3.22 8.89 -3.94
N ASP A 68 -2.76 8.62 -5.17
CA ASP A 68 -1.80 7.55 -5.48
C ASP A 68 -2.16 6.20 -4.86
N TRP A 69 -3.47 5.96 -4.71
CA TRP A 69 -3.96 4.80 -4.00
C TRP A 69 -3.79 3.53 -4.85
N LEU A 70 -3.64 2.42 -4.13
CA LEU A 70 -3.64 1.08 -4.67
C LEU A 70 -4.42 0.16 -3.74
N ILE A 71 -4.99 -0.90 -4.32
CA ILE A 71 -5.53 -2.03 -3.56
C ILE A 71 -4.71 -3.25 -3.93
N ALA A 72 -4.12 -3.95 -2.96
CA ALA A 72 -3.42 -5.20 -3.16
C ALA A 72 -4.27 -6.38 -2.69
N HIS A 73 -4.32 -7.46 -3.47
CA HIS A 73 -5.00 -8.71 -3.10
C HIS A 73 -4.39 -9.88 -3.87
N GLY A 74 -4.06 -10.97 -3.16
CA GLY A 74 -3.31 -12.08 -3.73
C GLY A 74 -1.98 -11.60 -4.34
N ASN A 75 -1.75 -11.93 -5.60
CA ASN A 75 -0.56 -11.52 -6.36
C ASN A 75 -0.80 -10.30 -7.27
N ARG A 76 -1.90 -9.56 -7.06
CA ARG A 76 -2.32 -8.45 -7.94
C ARG A 76 -2.38 -7.13 -7.18
N VAL A 77 -2.17 -6.06 -7.94
CA VAL A 77 -2.45 -4.69 -7.52
C VAL A 77 -3.49 -4.08 -8.46
N PHE A 78 -4.43 -3.37 -7.86
CA PHE A 78 -5.52 -2.66 -8.51
C PHE A 78 -5.28 -1.16 -8.33
N LEU A 79 -5.22 -0.45 -9.45
CA LEU A 79 -4.85 0.95 -9.51
C LEU A 79 -5.92 1.71 -10.27
N ALA A 80 -6.18 2.95 -9.89
CA ALA A 80 -6.88 3.88 -10.75
C ALA A 80 -6.18 3.95 -12.12
N ARG A 81 -6.94 3.77 -13.20
CA ARG A 81 -6.45 4.07 -14.54
C ARG A 81 -6.23 5.58 -14.63
N SER A 82 -4.99 5.97 -14.96
CA SER A 82 -4.66 7.36 -15.23
C SER A 82 -5.14 7.74 -16.63
N SER A 83 -5.89 8.83 -16.74
CA SER A 83 -6.08 9.54 -18.01
C SER A 83 -5.12 10.73 -18.02
N GLY A 84 -4.31 10.88 -19.08
CA GLY A 84 -3.38 12.01 -19.23
C GLY A 84 -2.21 12.04 -18.23
N GLY A 85 -1.81 10.91 -17.63
CA GLY A 85 -0.62 10.81 -16.79
C GLY A 85 -0.81 11.17 -15.32
N LYS A 86 -1.97 11.72 -14.91
CA LYS A 86 -2.34 11.89 -13.49
C LYS A 86 -3.10 10.66 -12.98
N ARG A 87 -2.65 10.05 -11.87
CA ARG A 87 -3.41 8.99 -11.18
C ARG A 87 -4.71 9.60 -10.65
N ARG A 88 -5.83 8.86 -10.77
CA ARG A 88 -7.15 9.36 -10.34
C ARG A 88 -7.21 9.35 -8.80
N SER A 89 -7.38 10.52 -8.22
CA SER A 89 -7.68 10.69 -6.80
C SER A 89 -9.04 10.11 -6.45
N TRP A 90 -9.22 9.69 -5.21
CA TRP A 90 -10.49 9.19 -4.68
C TRP A 90 -10.97 10.12 -3.57
N GLU A 91 -12.09 10.80 -3.83
CA GLU A 91 -12.66 11.79 -2.93
C GLU A 91 -13.44 11.13 -1.79
N THR A 92 -13.42 11.77 -0.62
CA THR A 92 -14.20 11.34 0.53
C THR A 92 -15.69 11.25 0.22
N GLY A 93 -16.33 10.23 0.76
CA GLY A 93 -17.75 9.97 0.55
C GLY A 93 -18.12 9.51 -0.87
N THR A 94 -17.18 9.38 -1.80
CA THR A 94 -17.46 8.87 -3.16
C THR A 94 -17.25 7.36 -3.26
N SER A 95 -18.04 6.71 -4.11
CA SER A 95 -17.91 5.27 -4.36
C SER A 95 -16.86 4.97 -5.43
N MET A 96 -16.00 3.99 -5.16
CA MET A 96 -15.07 3.41 -6.12
C MET A 96 -15.47 1.97 -6.44
N LYS A 97 -15.64 1.67 -7.75
CA LYS A 97 -16.04 0.35 -8.25
C LYS A 97 -14.87 -0.43 -8.83
N LEU A 98 -14.56 -1.58 -8.23
CA LEU A 98 -13.60 -2.54 -8.75
C LEU A 98 -14.25 -3.47 -9.79
N GLY A 99 -13.44 -3.96 -10.73
CA GLY A 99 -13.91 -4.78 -11.86
C GLY A 99 -14.40 -3.98 -13.07
N THR A 100 -14.22 -2.65 -13.06
CA THR A 100 -14.56 -1.75 -14.18
C THR A 100 -13.33 -1.46 -15.05
N SER A 101 -13.53 -0.91 -16.25
CA SER A 101 -12.45 -0.49 -17.16
C SER A 101 -11.56 0.63 -16.60
N ASP A 102 -12.06 1.36 -15.59
CA ASP A 102 -11.36 2.43 -14.90
C ASP A 102 -10.30 1.92 -13.93
N ILE A 103 -10.23 0.60 -13.73
CA ILE A 103 -9.25 -0.05 -12.86
C ILE A 103 -8.21 -0.78 -13.70
N ARG A 104 -6.96 -0.40 -13.52
CA ARG A 104 -5.81 -1.13 -14.05
C ARG A 104 -5.39 -2.21 -13.08
N ILE A 105 -5.12 -3.41 -13.61
CA ILE A 105 -4.68 -4.56 -12.83
C ILE A 105 -3.28 -4.94 -13.29
N GLU A 106 -2.35 -5.07 -12.34
CA GLU A 106 -0.97 -5.48 -12.60
C GLU A 106 -0.54 -6.59 -11.62
N SER A 107 0.58 -7.26 -11.94
CA SER A 107 1.25 -8.12 -10.96
C SER A 107 1.76 -7.26 -9.82
N LEU A 108 1.42 -7.61 -8.57
CA LEU A 108 1.89 -6.90 -7.39
C LEU A 108 3.43 -6.86 -7.33
N LYS A 109 4.08 -8.02 -7.48
CA LYS A 109 5.55 -8.11 -7.50
C LYS A 109 6.14 -7.31 -8.67
N GLY A 110 5.52 -7.39 -9.85
CA GLY A 110 5.93 -6.60 -11.02
C GLY A 110 5.89 -5.09 -10.76
N TYR A 111 4.80 -4.62 -10.14
CA TYR A 111 4.58 -3.22 -9.76
C TYR A 111 5.60 -2.75 -8.72
N LEU A 112 5.74 -3.48 -7.59
CA LEU A 112 6.66 -3.15 -6.50
C LEU A 112 8.12 -3.13 -6.98
N ASN A 113 8.45 -4.02 -7.92
CA ASN A 113 9.79 -4.14 -8.48
C ASN A 113 10.02 -3.20 -9.67
N ARG A 114 9.07 -2.32 -10.01
CA ARG A 114 9.14 -1.39 -11.16
C ARG A 114 9.54 -2.12 -12.44
N THR A 115 8.99 -3.31 -12.65
CA THR A 115 9.38 -4.18 -13.77
C THR A 115 9.02 -3.52 -15.09
N THR A 116 10.00 -3.39 -15.97
CA THR A 116 9.80 -2.83 -17.32
C THR A 116 9.83 -3.94 -18.35
N THR A 117 8.94 -3.84 -19.33
CA THR A 117 8.84 -4.81 -20.42
C THR A 117 9.44 -4.20 -21.67
N ARG A 118 10.39 -4.89 -22.30
CA ARG A 118 11.04 -4.45 -23.55
C ARG A 118 10.85 -5.51 -24.63
N LYS A 119 10.40 -5.10 -25.81
CA LYS A 119 10.44 -5.95 -27.00
C LYS A 119 11.89 -6.03 -27.49
N VAL A 120 12.41 -7.24 -27.59
CA VAL A 120 13.75 -7.52 -28.11
C VAL A 120 13.63 -8.34 -29.38
N VAL A 121 14.34 -7.93 -30.42
CA VAL A 121 14.39 -8.67 -31.69
C VAL A 121 15.19 -9.94 -31.46
N ARG A 122 14.68 -11.09 -31.93
CA ARG A 122 15.41 -12.35 -31.83
C ARG A 122 16.71 -12.26 -32.62
N LYS A 123 17.80 -12.74 -32.00
CA LYS A 123 19.11 -12.79 -32.66
C LYS A 123 19.13 -13.78 -33.83
N HIS A 124 18.25 -14.79 -33.82
CA HIS A 124 18.07 -15.77 -34.89
C HIS A 124 16.56 -16.07 -35.09
N GLY A 125 16.11 -16.04 -36.35
CA GLY A 125 14.72 -16.30 -36.75
C GLY A 125 13.85 -15.04 -36.84
N PHE A 126 12.61 -15.21 -37.33
CA PHE A 126 11.60 -14.16 -37.41
C PHE A 126 10.82 -14.06 -36.09
N GLY A 127 10.70 -12.85 -35.54
CA GLY A 127 9.89 -12.56 -34.35
C GLY A 127 10.57 -11.64 -33.32
N SER A 128 9.77 -11.10 -32.41
CA SER A 128 10.23 -10.33 -31.25
C SER A 128 9.89 -11.08 -29.97
N ASP A 129 10.84 -11.20 -29.05
CA ASP A 129 10.59 -11.66 -27.69
C ASP A 129 10.26 -10.48 -26.77
N VAL A 130 9.59 -10.79 -25.67
CA VAL A 130 9.25 -9.83 -24.63
C VAL A 130 10.09 -10.14 -23.41
N LEU A 131 11.04 -9.24 -23.12
CA LEU A 131 11.91 -9.36 -21.95
C LEU A 131 11.36 -8.48 -20.83
N SER A 132 11.03 -9.09 -19.71
CA SER A 132 10.67 -8.41 -18.46
C SER A 132 11.93 -8.21 -17.61
N VAL A 133 12.30 -6.96 -17.36
CA VAL A 133 13.47 -6.59 -16.55
C VAL A 133 12.99 -5.96 -15.24
N PRO A 134 13.19 -6.62 -14.09
CA PRO A 134 12.87 -6.01 -12.81
C PRO A 134 13.79 -4.81 -12.55
N GLY A 135 13.23 -3.74 -12.00
CA GLY A 135 14.00 -2.63 -11.47
C GLY A 135 14.82 -3.06 -10.25
N ARG A 136 15.83 -2.25 -9.90
CA ARG A 136 16.60 -2.42 -8.68
C ARG A 136 15.99 -1.57 -7.58
N TYR A 137 15.94 -2.12 -6.36
CA TYR A 137 15.61 -1.33 -5.19
C TYR A 137 16.72 -0.31 -4.93
N ASP A 138 16.35 0.97 -4.78
CA ASP A 138 17.29 2.03 -4.40
C ASP A 138 17.08 2.38 -2.92
N PRO A 139 17.96 1.91 -2.01
CA PRO A 139 17.86 2.21 -0.58
C PRO A 139 18.12 3.70 -0.26
N ARG A 140 18.61 4.49 -1.22
CA ARG A 140 18.86 5.93 -1.06
C ARG A 140 17.73 6.79 -1.65
N SER A 141 16.71 6.19 -2.27
CA SER A 141 15.53 6.92 -2.73
C SER A 141 14.97 7.73 -1.57
N ARG A 142 14.62 9.00 -1.81
CA ARG A 142 13.96 9.88 -0.83
C ARG A 142 12.47 10.05 -1.12
N ASN A 143 11.89 9.12 -1.88
CA ASN A 143 10.48 9.13 -2.19
C ASN A 143 9.70 8.30 -1.16
N PRO A 144 8.89 8.91 -0.27
CA PRO A 144 8.15 8.20 0.75
C PRO A 144 7.18 7.15 0.18
N ALA A 145 6.68 7.36 -1.06
CA ALA A 145 5.82 6.38 -1.73
C ALA A 145 6.55 5.05 -1.95
N ASP A 146 7.81 5.10 -2.35
CA ASP A 146 8.63 3.89 -2.56
C ASP A 146 8.84 3.15 -1.24
N TRP A 147 9.08 3.90 -0.16
CA TRP A 147 9.30 3.32 1.17
C TRP A 147 8.04 2.68 1.71
N ILE A 148 6.91 3.38 1.71
CA ILE A 148 5.68 2.87 2.32
C ILE A 148 5.13 1.66 1.56
N GLU A 149 5.24 1.62 0.23
CA GLU A 149 4.87 0.45 -0.56
C GLU A 149 5.72 -0.77 -0.17
N ILE A 150 7.04 -0.60 -0.07
CA ILE A 150 7.95 -1.68 0.32
C ILE A 150 7.78 -2.09 1.78
N LEU A 151 7.58 -1.15 2.70
CA LEU A 151 7.29 -1.48 4.11
C LEU A 151 5.96 -2.22 4.25
N THR A 152 4.95 -1.86 3.45
CA THR A 152 3.62 -2.50 3.48
C THR A 152 3.62 -3.89 2.85
N PHE A 153 4.50 -4.13 1.87
CA PHE A 153 4.48 -5.33 1.04
C PHE A 153 5.87 -5.96 0.87
N HIS A 154 6.70 -5.93 1.91
CA HIS A 154 8.12 -6.32 1.83
C HIS A 154 8.27 -7.76 1.33
N GLN A 155 7.59 -8.72 1.96
CA GLN A 155 7.63 -10.12 1.49
C GLN A 155 7.05 -10.28 0.08
N ALA A 156 5.95 -9.60 -0.25
CA ALA A 156 5.34 -9.70 -1.59
C ALA A 156 6.22 -9.10 -2.72
N ALA A 157 7.08 -8.13 -2.41
CA ALA A 157 8.10 -7.62 -3.33
C ALA A 157 9.24 -8.63 -3.58
N GLY A 158 9.42 -9.58 -2.66
CA GLY A 158 10.53 -10.55 -2.67
C GLY A 158 11.44 -10.46 -1.45
N GLY A 159 11.05 -9.69 -0.43
CA GLY A 159 11.73 -9.59 0.85
C GLY A 159 13.18 -9.12 0.74
N THR A 160 14.04 -9.70 1.57
CA THR A 160 15.49 -9.46 1.59
C THR A 160 16.14 -9.73 0.23
N GLY A 161 15.61 -10.70 -0.54
CA GLY A 161 16.13 -11.02 -1.87
C GLY A 161 15.93 -9.89 -2.90
N TYR A 162 14.93 -9.02 -2.69
CA TYR A 162 14.72 -7.84 -3.54
C TYR A 162 15.36 -6.57 -2.96
N THR A 163 15.20 -6.32 -1.67
CA THR A 163 15.66 -5.06 -1.05
C THR A 163 17.13 -5.10 -0.63
N GLY A 164 17.69 -6.29 -0.38
CA GLY A 164 18.98 -6.44 0.30
C GLY A 164 18.96 -6.04 1.78
N LEU A 165 17.77 -5.75 2.33
CA LEU A 165 17.57 -5.25 3.69
C LEU A 165 16.64 -6.17 4.48
N GLU A 166 16.99 -6.42 5.73
CA GLU A 166 16.09 -7.08 6.68
C GLU A 166 14.97 -6.12 7.14
N ASN A 167 13.80 -6.68 7.39
CA ASN A 167 12.63 -5.94 7.89
C ASN A 167 12.31 -6.37 9.33
N ARG A 168 13.29 -6.37 10.25
CA ARG A 168 13.10 -6.87 11.62
C ARG A 168 12.32 -5.90 12.49
N ASP A 169 12.80 -4.66 12.59
CA ASP A 169 12.20 -3.65 13.47
C ASP A 169 10.88 -3.10 12.93
N LEU A 170 10.65 -3.21 11.62
CA LEU A 170 9.44 -2.74 10.94
C LEU A 170 8.59 -3.92 10.39
N ALA A 171 8.83 -5.14 10.89
CA ALA A 171 8.11 -6.34 10.47
C ALA A 171 6.59 -6.19 10.57
N GLU A 172 6.12 -5.52 11.63
CA GLU A 172 4.68 -5.30 11.86
C GLU A 172 4.02 -4.41 10.81
N LEU A 173 4.80 -3.66 10.03
CA LEU A 173 4.28 -2.82 8.95
C LEU A 173 3.98 -3.62 7.68
N ASP A 174 4.55 -4.83 7.55
CA ASP A 174 4.37 -5.69 6.39
C ASP A 174 3.05 -6.47 6.48
N LEU A 175 2.16 -6.21 5.53
CA LEU A 175 0.84 -6.80 5.40
C LEU A 175 0.79 -7.87 4.30
N SER A 176 1.93 -8.27 3.74
CA SER A 176 2.01 -9.27 2.66
C SER A 176 1.31 -10.59 3.00
N ASN A 177 1.40 -11.04 4.26
CA ASN A 177 0.76 -12.28 4.71
C ASN A 177 -0.77 -12.22 4.68
N LEU A 178 -1.37 -11.02 4.74
CA LEU A 178 -2.83 -10.85 4.67
C LEU A 178 -3.35 -11.06 3.25
N LEU A 179 -2.52 -10.82 2.23
CA LEU A 179 -2.92 -10.88 0.83
C LEU A 179 -3.37 -12.28 0.40
N THR A 180 -2.96 -13.33 1.13
CA THR A 180 -3.38 -14.72 0.92
C THR A 180 -4.55 -15.15 1.81
N LEU A 181 -5.03 -14.29 2.72
CA LEU A 181 -6.01 -14.63 3.76
C LEU A 181 -7.40 -14.01 3.53
N ASN A 182 -7.87 -13.98 2.27
CA ASN A 182 -9.12 -13.31 1.90
C ASN A 182 -9.18 -11.87 2.45
N ARG A 183 -8.04 -11.16 2.37
CA ARG A 183 -7.94 -9.74 2.70
C ARG A 183 -7.32 -9.00 1.55
N ALA A 184 -7.86 -7.81 1.29
CA ALA A 184 -7.22 -6.82 0.45
C ALA A 184 -6.62 -5.74 1.35
N VAL A 185 -5.57 -5.06 0.86
CA VAL A 185 -4.96 -3.93 1.55
C VAL A 185 -5.09 -2.71 0.66
N LEU A 186 -5.86 -1.72 1.10
CA LEU A 186 -5.86 -0.38 0.52
C LEU A 186 -4.67 0.38 1.11
N LEU A 187 -3.81 0.91 0.25
CA LEU A 187 -2.76 1.85 0.59
C LEU A 187 -2.98 3.13 -0.22
N GLY A 188 -2.95 4.30 0.43
CA GLY A 188 -3.11 5.56 -0.27
C GLY A 188 -2.51 6.73 0.51
N ARG A 189 -2.15 7.79 -0.21
CA ARG A 189 -1.71 9.05 0.39
C ARG A 189 -2.94 9.86 0.75
N LEU A 190 -3.15 10.14 2.02
CA LEU A 190 -4.24 11.00 2.47
C LEU A 190 -3.81 12.46 2.35
N VAL A 191 -4.51 13.20 1.50
CA VAL A 191 -4.37 14.65 1.33
C VAL A 191 -5.56 15.31 2.00
N ALA A 192 -5.29 16.04 3.08
CA ALA A 192 -6.26 16.82 3.83
C ALA A 192 -7.16 17.67 2.90
N ALA A 193 -8.48 17.57 3.09
CA ALA A 193 -9.39 18.58 2.56
C ALA A 193 -9.40 19.75 3.56
N SER A 194 -8.44 20.65 3.50
CA SER A 194 -8.50 21.87 4.31
C SER A 194 -7.97 23.08 3.56
N THR A 195 -8.83 24.10 3.51
CA THR A 195 -8.54 25.49 3.14
C THR A 195 -7.61 26.18 4.15
N ASP A 196 -7.42 25.60 5.35
CA ASP A 196 -6.62 26.12 6.47
C ASP A 196 -5.42 25.21 6.84
N GLY A 197 -5.08 24.23 6.01
CA GLY A 197 -3.80 23.50 6.10
C GLY A 197 -3.67 22.38 7.14
N THR A 198 -4.64 22.20 8.05
CA THR A 198 -4.50 21.23 9.16
C THR A 198 -5.33 19.96 8.98
N VAL A 199 -4.84 18.99 8.19
CA VAL A 199 -5.07 17.55 8.48
C VAL A 199 -3.82 16.76 8.10
N ALA A 200 -2.71 17.04 8.76
CA ALA A 200 -1.54 16.17 8.69
C ALA A 200 -1.46 15.33 9.98
N GLY A 201 -1.12 14.04 9.85
CA GLY A 201 -1.22 13.09 10.96
C GLY A 201 -0.32 13.39 12.16
N THR A 202 0.69 14.26 12.03
CA THR A 202 1.60 14.66 13.12
C THR A 202 2.25 16.01 12.80
N GLU A 203 2.43 16.87 13.80
CA GLU A 203 3.22 18.10 13.73
C GLU A 203 4.53 17.91 14.49
N LEU A 204 5.64 18.37 13.90
CA LEU A 204 6.94 18.39 14.58
C LEU A 204 7.10 19.74 15.28
N VAL A 205 7.31 19.70 16.59
CA VAL A 205 7.45 20.87 17.45
C VAL A 205 8.80 20.78 18.16
N VAL A 206 9.55 21.87 18.22
CA VAL A 206 10.81 21.97 18.98
C VAL A 206 10.71 23.19 19.89
N ASN A 207 10.94 23.02 21.19
CA ASN A 207 10.77 24.08 22.19
C ASN A 207 9.38 24.75 22.18
N GLY A 208 8.32 23.97 21.93
CA GLY A 208 6.94 24.48 21.86
C GLY A 208 6.58 25.19 20.55
N GLU A 209 7.54 25.41 19.66
CA GLU A 209 7.32 26.06 18.36
C GLU A 209 7.25 25.02 17.24
N PRO A 210 6.24 25.06 16.37
CA PRO A 210 6.22 24.25 15.15
C PRO A 210 7.50 24.47 14.36
N VAL A 211 8.17 23.37 13.99
CA VAL A 211 9.35 23.47 13.14
C VAL A 211 8.88 23.94 11.77
N SER A 212 9.01 25.25 11.54
CA SER A 212 8.65 25.94 10.31
C SER A 212 9.90 26.17 9.46
N ALA A 213 10.69 25.11 9.26
CA ALA A 213 11.91 25.19 8.46
C ALA A 213 11.60 24.97 6.97
N THR A 214 12.26 25.74 6.12
CA THR A 214 12.30 25.52 4.67
C THR A 214 12.81 24.10 4.40
N GLY A 215 12.03 23.28 3.66
CA GLY A 215 12.42 21.91 3.30
C GLY A 215 11.76 20.78 4.09
N ILE A 216 10.83 21.07 5.01
CA ILE A 216 10.03 20.03 5.66
C ILE A 216 9.01 19.46 4.68
N ARG A 217 9.06 18.14 4.47
CA ARG A 217 8.07 17.39 3.69
C ARG A 217 7.23 16.53 4.63
N ARG A 218 5.94 16.83 4.70
CA ARG A 218 4.97 16.07 5.50
C ARG A 218 4.03 15.30 4.56
N VAL A 219 3.89 14.00 4.78
CA VAL A 219 3.01 13.12 4.01
C VAL A 219 2.31 12.15 4.95
N THR A 220 1.02 11.94 4.73
CA THR A 220 0.22 10.97 5.50
C THR A 220 -0.16 9.81 4.58
N TYR A 221 0.13 8.59 5.00
CA TYR A 221 -0.33 7.38 4.31
C TYR A 221 -1.29 6.61 5.18
N VAL A 222 -2.36 6.11 4.57
CA VAL A 222 -3.32 5.22 5.21
C VAL A 222 -3.16 3.81 4.66
N ARG A 223 -3.27 2.82 5.54
CA ARG A 223 -3.31 1.40 5.20
C ARG A 223 -4.55 0.81 5.83
N VAL A 224 -5.43 0.26 5.01
CA VAL A 224 -6.71 -0.29 5.47
C VAL A 224 -6.83 -1.73 5.00
N VAL A 225 -6.99 -2.64 5.95
CA VAL A 225 -7.23 -4.05 5.68
C VAL A 225 -8.72 -4.27 5.45
N LEU A 226 -9.07 -4.76 4.27
CA LEU A 226 -10.43 -4.96 3.81
C LEU A 226 -10.73 -6.46 3.74
N LYS A 227 -11.92 -6.86 4.20
CA LYS A 227 -12.39 -8.24 4.03
C LYS A 227 -12.75 -8.49 2.56
N VAL A 228 -12.36 -9.66 2.04
CA VAL A 228 -12.77 -10.14 0.72
C VAL A 228 -13.59 -11.41 0.87
N ASN A 229 -14.74 -11.46 0.20
CA ASN A 229 -15.56 -12.66 0.13
C ASN A 229 -15.11 -13.50 -1.06
N SER A 230 -14.54 -14.67 -0.77
CA SER A 230 -14.07 -15.58 -1.82
C SER A 230 -15.21 -16.49 -2.24
N ARG A 231 -15.70 -16.30 -3.47
CA ARG A 231 -16.53 -17.31 -4.14
C ARG A 231 -15.56 -18.33 -4.74
N GLN A 232 -15.28 -19.40 -4.00
CA GLN A 232 -14.70 -20.59 -4.62
C GLN A 232 -15.72 -21.08 -5.65
N LEU A 233 -15.42 -20.87 -6.94
CA LEU A 233 -15.99 -21.68 -7.99
C LEU A 233 -15.46 -23.09 -7.72
N ARG A 234 -16.17 -23.90 -6.94
CA ARG A 234 -15.94 -25.33 -6.96
C ARG A 234 -16.15 -25.73 -8.42
N PRO A 235 -15.15 -26.32 -9.09
CA PRO A 235 -15.42 -26.98 -10.35
C PRO A 235 -16.56 -27.95 -10.05
N ARG A 236 -17.66 -27.85 -10.79
CA ARG A 236 -18.65 -28.92 -10.82
C ARG A 236 -17.96 -30.07 -11.56
N GLN A 237 -17.05 -30.79 -10.88
CA GLN A 237 -16.58 -32.07 -11.36
C GLN A 237 -17.77 -33.02 -11.26
N MET A 238 -18.63 -32.99 -12.27
CA MET A 238 -19.38 -34.18 -12.64
C MET A 238 -18.33 -35.14 -13.18
N PHE A 239 -17.83 -36.02 -12.33
CA PHE A 239 -17.26 -37.27 -12.82
C PHE A 239 -18.45 -38.02 -13.43
N LEU A 240 -18.52 -38.05 -14.76
CA LEU A 240 -19.34 -39.04 -15.44
C LEU A 240 -18.59 -40.36 -15.27
N ASP A 241 -19.14 -41.25 -14.46
CA ASP A 241 -18.67 -42.61 -14.36
C ASP A 241 -19.13 -43.33 -15.62
N LEU A 242 -18.22 -43.49 -16.60
CA LEU A 242 -18.52 -44.11 -17.90
C LEU A 242 -18.92 -45.58 -17.77
N ASP A 243 -18.70 -46.19 -16.61
CA ASP A 243 -19.05 -47.58 -16.32
C ASP A 243 -20.52 -47.75 -15.84
N GLN A 244 -21.26 -46.66 -15.59
CA GLN A 244 -22.68 -46.74 -15.21
C GLN A 244 -23.66 -46.86 -16.39
N GLU A 245 -23.24 -46.61 -17.64
CA GLU A 245 -24.11 -46.77 -18.83
C GLU A 245 -24.00 -48.15 -19.49
N ALA A 246 -23.11 -49.03 -19.04
CA ALA A 246 -22.93 -50.37 -19.62
C ALA A 246 -23.80 -51.47 -18.97
N SER A 247 -24.75 -51.11 -18.11
CA SER A 247 -25.66 -52.06 -17.43
C SER A 247 -27.13 -51.65 -17.58
N GLN A 248 -27.64 -51.61 -18.81
CA GLN A 248 -29.07 -51.72 -19.12
C GLN A 248 -29.27 -52.58 -20.36
#